data_AF-A0A917Z0J3-F1
#
_entry.id   AF-A0A917Z0J3-F1
#
_cell.length_a   1.000
_cell.length_b   1.000
_cell.length_c   1.000
_cell.angle_alpha   90.00
_cell.angle_beta   90.00
_cell.angle_gamma   90.00
#
_symmetry.space_group_name_H-M   'P 1'
#
loop_
_entity.id
_entity.type
_entity.pdbx_description
1 polymer ?
#
loop_
_entity_poly.entity_id
_entity_poly.type
_entity_poly.pdbx_seq_one_letter_code
_entity_poly.pdbx_strand_id
1 'polypeptide(L)'
;MQLKYLALILLGGQLQASPLILSGQVRAAESQAFYAPRTDNWRVQVDWLMKEGQVAQIGEPVVVFDGSSIQNSIDQEETSLITAREELVRQQSDGELKVLEAQSGLQRAELLVQKARLDASVPKGTHSAFDFEKYQLELEKALVARTKAEDKLEQARLSHQTAIEKQQLKISNHERQLAYHRHKLSLMSQTAQRSGPVIYADHPWTGEKMFTGITAQPGWRIAEIPAISGLYVEAWVHEADQTKLIAGQDATLRFDAYPGHQINATLKEVSQQPEQRREWGNDAYFRSTFTFTNPQDIQLLPGMSAQLELKGGQ
;
A
#
# COMPACT_ATOMS: atom_id res chain seq x y z
N MET A 1 52.19 89.70 -1.30
CA MET A 1 50.76 89.68 -0.91
C MET A 1 50.08 88.57 -1.70
N GLN A 2 49.14 87.85 -1.07
CA GLN A 2 48.21 86.83 -1.61
C GLN A 2 48.75 85.39 -1.71
N LEU A 3 48.68 84.58 -0.64
CA LEU A 3 47.58 83.74 -0.10
C LEU A 3 47.50 82.33 -0.73
N LYS A 4 47.97 81.33 0.03
CA LYS A 4 47.72 79.89 -0.15
C LYS A 4 46.34 79.56 0.40
N TYR A 5 45.55 78.73 -0.30
CA TYR A 5 44.46 77.99 0.31
C TYR A 5 44.53 76.50 -0.01
N LEU A 6 44.20 75.75 1.03
CA LEU A 6 44.33 74.33 1.31
C LEU A 6 43.20 73.55 0.61
N ALA A 7 43.51 72.43 -0.06
CA ALA A 7 42.50 71.46 -0.50
C ALA A 7 42.57 70.24 0.44
N LEU A 8 41.49 70.03 1.19
CA LEU A 8 41.27 68.94 2.13
C LEU A 8 40.80 67.70 1.33
N ILE A 9 41.59 66.63 1.30
CA ILE A 9 41.21 65.35 0.68
C ILE A 9 40.43 64.54 1.73
N LEU A 10 39.12 64.37 1.52
CA LEU A 10 38.29 63.42 2.24
C LEU A 10 38.55 62.01 1.67
N LEU A 11 39.22 61.16 2.45
CA LEU A 11 39.22 59.72 2.22
C LEU A 11 37.81 59.17 2.49
N GLY A 12 37.07 58.82 1.43
CA GLY A 12 35.87 58.01 1.55
C GLY A 12 36.26 56.56 1.83
N GLY A 13 36.18 56.14 3.08
CA GLY A 13 36.20 54.72 3.43
C GLY A 13 34.92 54.06 2.96
N GLN A 14 35.00 53.16 1.97
CA GLN A 14 33.88 52.28 1.66
C GLN A 14 33.68 51.33 2.84
N LEU A 15 32.58 51.50 3.56
CA LEU A 15 32.05 50.49 4.47
C LEU A 15 31.69 49.27 3.63
N GLN A 16 32.58 48.26 3.58
CA GLN A 16 32.20 46.95 3.07
C GLN A 16 31.18 46.36 4.04
N ALA A 17 29.94 46.19 3.57
CA ALA A 17 28.92 45.48 4.31
C ALA A 17 29.45 44.07 4.64
N SER A 18 29.41 43.68 5.92
CA SER A 18 29.83 42.34 6.32
C SER A 18 29.04 41.29 5.55
N PRO A 19 29.69 40.25 4.99
CA PRO A 19 29.00 39.22 4.24
C PRO A 19 28.00 38.50 5.17
N LEU A 20 26.78 38.29 4.68
CA LEU A 20 25.77 37.55 5.42
C LEU A 20 26.14 36.07 5.40
N ILE A 21 26.43 35.52 6.57
CA ILE A 21 26.77 34.11 6.77
C ILE A 21 25.54 33.40 7.32
N LEU A 22 25.17 32.30 6.67
CA LEU A 22 24.06 31.44 7.07
C LEU A 22 24.57 30.03 7.37
N SER A 23 24.04 29.43 8.43
CA SER A 23 24.20 28.00 8.69
C SER A 23 23.05 27.24 8.04
N GLY A 24 23.38 26.19 7.30
CA GLY A 24 22.43 25.33 6.62
C GLY A 24 22.77 23.86 6.80
N GLN A 25 21.88 23.02 6.28
CA GLN A 25 22.01 21.57 6.29
C GLN A 25 21.76 21.03 4.88
N VAL A 26 22.56 20.04 4.47
CA VAL A 26 22.34 19.30 3.23
C VAL A 26 21.04 18.50 3.33
N ARG A 27 20.14 18.69 2.38
CA ARG A 27 18.89 17.97 2.23
C ARG A 27 18.86 17.26 0.88
N ALA A 28 18.15 16.15 0.81
CA ALA A 28 17.85 15.49 -0.45
C ALA A 28 16.55 16.04 -1.03
N ALA A 29 16.50 16.32 -2.33
CA ALA A 29 15.27 16.73 -3.02
C ALA A 29 14.15 15.70 -2.88
N GLU A 30 14.50 14.41 -2.80
CA GLU A 30 13.55 13.34 -2.63
C GLU A 30 14.03 12.34 -1.57
N SER A 31 13.09 11.67 -0.91
CA SER A 31 13.36 10.59 0.03
C SER A 31 12.33 9.48 -0.15
N GLN A 32 12.78 8.22 -0.10
CA GLN A 32 11.88 7.08 0.02
C GLN A 32 11.65 6.81 1.51
N ALA A 33 10.45 7.06 1.98
CA ALA A 33 10.06 6.74 3.36
C ALA A 33 9.42 5.36 3.45
N PHE A 34 9.71 4.66 4.54
CA PHE A 34 9.14 3.36 4.91
C PHE A 34 8.18 3.56 6.07
N TYR A 35 6.95 3.08 5.91
CA TYR A 35 5.89 3.32 6.88
C TYR A 35 5.37 2.02 7.47
N ALA A 36 4.99 2.05 8.74
CA ALA A 36 4.28 0.94 9.35
C ALA A 36 2.98 0.66 8.56
N PRO A 37 2.81 -0.56 8.03
CA PRO A 37 1.65 -0.91 7.24
C PRO A 37 0.39 -0.99 8.10
N ARG A 38 -0.78 -0.88 7.44
CA ARG A 38 -2.06 -1.12 8.10
C ARG A 38 -2.35 -2.62 8.17
N THR A 39 -2.31 -3.16 9.38
CA THR A 39 -2.70 -4.54 9.67
C THR A 39 -4.10 -4.62 10.28
N ASP A 40 -4.63 -5.83 10.50
CA ASP A 40 -5.89 -6.04 11.24
C ASP A 40 -5.73 -5.64 12.71
N ASN A 41 -4.53 -5.82 13.25
CA ASN A 41 -4.11 -5.22 14.50
C ASN A 41 -3.77 -3.75 14.26
N TRP A 42 -4.13 -2.92 15.23
CA TRP A 42 -3.82 -1.48 15.21
C TRP A 42 -2.33 -1.17 15.44
N ARG A 43 -1.52 -2.19 15.69
CA ARG A 43 -0.11 -2.15 16.03
C ARG A 43 0.61 -3.29 15.32
N VAL A 44 1.83 -3.02 14.86
CA VAL A 44 2.71 -3.99 14.22
C VAL A 44 4.12 -3.83 14.75
N GLN A 45 4.80 -4.94 15.03
CA GLN A 45 6.18 -4.93 15.52
C GLN A 45 7.16 -4.89 14.34
N VAL A 46 8.24 -4.13 14.49
CA VAL A 46 9.39 -4.18 13.56
C VAL A 46 10.28 -5.35 13.97
N ASP A 47 10.28 -6.43 13.21
CA ASP A 47 11.11 -7.61 13.51
C ASP A 47 12.56 -7.42 13.07
N TRP A 48 12.76 -6.75 11.94
CA TRP A 48 14.07 -6.49 11.42
C TRP A 48 14.13 -5.14 10.69
N LEU A 49 15.28 -4.48 10.82
CA LEU A 49 15.55 -3.18 10.24
C LEU A 49 17.00 -3.17 9.76
N MET A 50 17.23 -2.74 8.52
CA MET A 50 18.58 -2.53 7.99
C MET A 50 19.31 -1.51 8.87
N LYS A 51 20.57 -1.78 9.20
CA LYS A 51 21.35 -0.96 10.12
C LYS A 51 21.43 0.50 9.64
N GLU A 52 21.18 1.44 10.56
CA GLU A 52 21.31 2.87 10.27
C GLU A 52 22.71 3.22 9.72
N GLY A 53 22.72 4.07 8.70
CA GLY A 53 23.92 4.48 7.96
C GLY A 53 24.39 3.48 6.89
N GLN A 54 23.87 2.24 6.87
CA GLN A 54 24.16 1.29 5.80
C GLN A 54 23.54 1.76 4.48
N VAL A 55 24.26 1.60 3.38
CA VAL A 55 23.76 1.93 2.04
C VAL A 55 22.94 0.77 1.51
N ALA A 56 21.63 0.97 1.39
CA ALA A 56 20.73 0.01 0.76
C ALA A 56 20.89 0.03 -0.76
N GLN A 57 20.77 -1.14 -1.40
CA GLN A 57 20.65 -1.27 -2.85
C GLN A 57 19.20 -1.52 -3.27
N ILE A 58 18.88 -1.23 -4.53
CA ILE A 58 17.54 -1.44 -5.08
C ILE A 58 17.16 -2.92 -4.95
N GLY A 59 15.99 -3.19 -4.35
CA GLY A 59 15.47 -4.54 -4.11
C GLY A 59 15.84 -5.15 -2.76
N GLU A 60 16.81 -4.58 -2.03
CA GLU A 60 17.16 -5.09 -0.71
C GLU A 60 16.06 -4.79 0.33
N PRO A 61 15.78 -5.73 1.25
CA PRO A 61 14.85 -5.47 2.34
C PRO A 61 15.42 -4.40 3.27
N VAL A 62 14.60 -3.43 3.66
CA VAL A 62 14.99 -2.35 4.58
C VAL A 62 14.26 -2.49 5.89
N VAL A 63 12.95 -2.78 5.84
CA VAL A 63 12.11 -2.96 7.03
C VAL A 63 11.31 -4.24 6.88
N VAL A 64 11.35 -5.08 7.91
CA VAL A 64 10.49 -6.27 8.01
C VAL A 64 9.69 -6.18 9.31
N PHE A 65 8.38 -6.37 9.17
CA PHE A 65 7.41 -6.36 10.24
C PHE A 65 6.97 -7.78 10.59
N ASP A 66 6.49 -7.99 11.82
CA ASP A 66 5.91 -9.27 12.24
C ASP A 66 4.65 -9.61 11.43
N GLY A 67 4.80 -10.55 10.51
CA GLY A 67 3.74 -11.10 9.67
C GLY A 67 3.14 -12.40 10.17
N SER A 68 3.55 -12.91 11.34
CA SER A 68 3.22 -14.27 11.81
C SER A 68 1.71 -14.50 11.92
N SER A 69 0.97 -13.50 12.41
CA SER A 69 -0.50 -13.57 12.48
C SER A 69 -1.16 -13.65 11.11
N ILE A 70 -0.65 -12.91 10.12
CA ILE A 70 -1.15 -12.91 8.74
C ILE A 70 -0.81 -14.24 8.06
N GLN A 71 0.39 -14.78 8.29
CA GLN A 71 0.79 -16.09 7.77
C GLN A 71 -0.13 -17.20 8.31
N ASN A 72 -0.43 -17.19 9.61
CA ASN A 72 -1.38 -18.14 10.19
C ASN A 72 -2.78 -18.03 9.55
N SER A 73 -3.24 -16.81 9.23
CA SER A 73 -4.50 -16.62 8.48
C SER A 73 -4.43 -17.17 7.07
N ILE A 74 -3.31 -17.02 6.37
CA ILE A 74 -3.08 -17.62 5.04
C ILE A 74 -3.19 -19.14 5.13
N ASP A 75 -2.48 -19.77 6.06
CA ASP A 75 -2.46 -21.23 6.20
C ASP A 75 -3.87 -21.79 6.53
N GLN A 76 -4.63 -21.07 7.36
CA GLN A 76 -6.00 -21.41 7.70
C GLN A 76 -6.96 -21.26 6.49
N GLU A 77 -6.82 -20.19 5.71
CA GLU A 77 -7.63 -19.97 4.50
C GLU A 77 -7.28 -20.98 3.39
N GLU A 78 -6.01 -21.35 3.24
CA GLU A 78 -5.58 -22.41 2.32
C GLU A 78 -6.20 -23.76 2.69
N THR A 79 -6.15 -24.12 3.98
CA THR A 79 -6.81 -25.33 4.48
C THR A 79 -8.32 -25.29 4.24
N SER A 80 -8.96 -24.16 4.54
CA SER A 80 -10.40 -23.98 4.35
C SER A 80 -10.81 -24.04 2.86
N LEU A 81 -9.97 -23.51 1.97
CA LEU A 81 -10.15 -23.58 0.52
C LEU A 81 -10.05 -25.03 0.01
N ILE A 82 -9.08 -25.80 0.51
CA ILE A 82 -8.95 -27.23 0.18
C ILE A 82 -10.22 -27.98 0.60
N THR A 83 -10.62 -27.86 1.85
CA THR A 83 -11.85 -28.51 2.35
C THR A 83 -13.09 -28.05 1.58
N ALA A 84 -13.20 -26.77 1.22
CA ALA A 84 -14.32 -26.27 0.43
C ALA A 84 -14.35 -26.85 -0.99
N ARG A 85 -13.19 -27.10 -1.61
CA ARG A 85 -13.10 -27.75 -2.92
C ARG A 85 -13.43 -29.24 -2.84
N GLU A 86 -12.99 -29.94 -1.81
CA GLU A 86 -13.36 -31.34 -1.58
C GLU A 86 -14.87 -31.49 -1.34
N GLU A 87 -15.45 -30.58 -0.56
CA GLU A 87 -16.88 -30.50 -0.33
C GLU A 87 -17.66 -30.29 -1.64
N LEU A 88 -17.15 -29.45 -2.55
CA LEU A 88 -17.77 -29.25 -3.86
C LEU A 88 -17.83 -30.55 -4.65
N VAL A 89 -16.72 -31.30 -4.72
CA VAL A 89 -16.66 -32.59 -5.42
C VAL A 89 -17.64 -33.60 -4.81
N ARG A 90 -17.76 -33.63 -3.48
CA ARG A 90 -18.73 -34.49 -2.80
C ARG A 90 -20.17 -34.10 -3.13
N GLN A 91 -20.50 -32.81 -3.03
CA GLN A 91 -21.85 -32.30 -3.35
C GLN A 91 -22.22 -32.49 -4.82
N GLN A 92 -21.23 -32.42 -5.73
CA GLN A 92 -21.42 -32.76 -7.13
C GLN A 92 -21.85 -34.20 -7.28
N SER A 93 -21.06 -35.14 -6.75
CA SER A 93 -21.33 -36.57 -6.83
C SER A 93 -22.68 -36.96 -6.19
N ASP A 94 -22.95 -36.44 -4.97
CA ASP A 94 -24.20 -36.73 -4.25
C ASP A 94 -25.43 -36.16 -4.98
N GLY A 95 -25.30 -34.96 -5.56
CA GLY A 95 -26.38 -34.33 -6.29
C GLY A 95 -26.64 -34.98 -7.65
N GLU A 96 -25.59 -35.37 -8.38
CA GLU A 96 -25.70 -36.15 -9.61
C GLU A 96 -26.40 -37.49 -9.38
N LEU A 97 -26.07 -38.20 -8.29
CA LEU A 97 -26.73 -39.44 -7.91
C LEU A 97 -28.23 -39.22 -7.65
N LYS A 98 -28.60 -38.19 -6.90
CA LYS A 98 -30.03 -37.86 -6.64
C LYS A 98 -30.78 -37.50 -7.91
N VAL A 99 -30.14 -36.79 -8.83
CA VAL A 99 -30.73 -36.48 -10.14
C VAL A 99 -30.93 -37.77 -10.93
N LEU A 100 -29.94 -38.68 -10.96
CA LEU A 100 -30.04 -39.96 -11.66
C LEU A 100 -31.15 -40.85 -11.08
N GLU A 101 -31.27 -40.93 -9.75
CA GLU A 101 -32.36 -41.64 -9.07
C GLU A 101 -33.74 -41.09 -9.45
N ALA A 102 -33.88 -39.76 -9.48
CA ALA A 102 -35.12 -39.11 -9.90
C ALA A 102 -35.44 -39.36 -11.39
N GLN A 103 -34.42 -39.36 -12.26
CA GLN A 103 -34.57 -39.71 -13.68
C GLN A 103 -35.05 -41.14 -13.87
N SER A 104 -34.43 -42.09 -13.17
CA SER A 104 -34.84 -43.50 -13.18
C SER A 104 -36.28 -43.67 -12.65
N GLY A 105 -36.63 -42.92 -11.60
CA GLY A 105 -37.99 -42.88 -11.06
C GLY A 105 -39.02 -42.37 -12.07
N LEU A 106 -38.69 -41.31 -12.81
CA LEU A 106 -39.53 -40.80 -13.89
C LEU A 106 -39.69 -41.84 -15.02
N GLN A 107 -38.59 -42.42 -15.50
CA GLN A 107 -38.64 -43.44 -16.55
C GLN A 107 -39.53 -44.62 -16.15
N ARG A 108 -39.45 -45.07 -14.89
CA ARG A 108 -40.34 -46.10 -14.36
C ARG A 108 -41.81 -45.67 -14.38
N ALA A 109 -42.11 -44.44 -13.96
CA ALA A 109 -43.48 -43.93 -13.98
C ALA A 109 -44.03 -43.82 -15.41
N GLU A 110 -43.20 -43.45 -16.38
CA GLU A 110 -43.56 -43.41 -17.80
C GLU A 110 -43.89 -44.79 -18.36
N LEU A 111 -43.11 -45.83 -18.03
CA LEU A 111 -43.41 -47.21 -18.40
C LEU A 111 -44.74 -47.69 -17.80
N LEU A 112 -45.03 -47.31 -16.55
CA LEU A 112 -46.32 -47.63 -15.90
C LEU A 112 -47.49 -46.93 -16.58
N VAL A 113 -47.34 -45.67 -17.00
CA VAL A 113 -48.34 -44.95 -17.81
C VAL A 113 -48.56 -45.66 -19.14
N GLN A 114 -47.50 -46.08 -19.83
CA GLN A 114 -47.61 -46.80 -21.10
C GLN A 114 -48.39 -48.11 -20.90
N LYS A 115 -48.07 -48.88 -19.86
CA LYS A 115 -48.80 -50.11 -19.51
C LYS A 115 -50.27 -49.83 -19.22
N ALA A 116 -50.57 -48.88 -18.32
CA ALA A 116 -51.94 -48.54 -17.96
C ALA A 116 -52.76 -48.01 -19.15
N ARG A 117 -52.11 -47.31 -20.08
CA ARG A 117 -52.74 -46.84 -21.32
C ARG A 117 -53.09 -47.98 -22.25
N LEU A 118 -52.24 -49.00 -22.37
CA LEU A 118 -52.54 -50.21 -23.13
C LEU A 118 -53.75 -50.94 -22.53
N ASP A 119 -53.75 -51.16 -21.21
CA ASP A 119 -54.86 -51.82 -20.51
C ASP A 119 -56.18 -51.02 -20.65
N ALA A 120 -56.14 -49.68 -20.56
CA ALA A 120 -57.29 -48.81 -20.71
C ALA A 120 -57.78 -48.63 -22.16
N SER A 121 -56.99 -49.02 -23.17
CA SER A 121 -57.35 -48.91 -24.59
C SER A 121 -58.29 -50.01 -25.08
N VAL A 122 -58.53 -51.03 -24.26
CA VAL A 122 -59.42 -52.16 -24.60
C VAL A 122 -60.87 -51.67 -24.72
N PRO A 123 -61.57 -51.95 -25.84
CA PRO A 123 -62.93 -51.44 -26.06
C PRO A 123 -63.97 -51.92 -25.06
N LYS A 124 -64.93 -51.04 -24.72
CA LYS A 124 -66.14 -51.39 -23.95
C LYS A 124 -66.86 -52.57 -24.62
N GLY A 125 -67.06 -53.66 -23.86
CA GLY A 125 -67.68 -54.90 -24.34
C GLY A 125 -66.76 -56.12 -24.30
N THR A 126 -65.43 -55.92 -24.22
CA THR A 126 -64.44 -57.02 -24.06
C THR A 126 -64.28 -57.42 -22.59
N HIS A 127 -64.42 -56.46 -21.68
CA HIS A 127 -64.40 -56.62 -20.23
C HIS A 127 -65.70 -56.09 -19.60
N SER A 128 -65.94 -56.40 -18.32
CA SER A 128 -67.08 -55.85 -17.58
C SER A 128 -67.01 -54.32 -17.50
N ALA A 129 -68.16 -53.64 -17.34
CA ALA A 129 -68.20 -52.18 -17.21
C ALA A 129 -67.35 -51.68 -16.02
N PHE A 130 -67.33 -52.45 -14.93
CA PHE A 130 -66.51 -52.18 -13.74
C PHE A 130 -65.01 -52.26 -14.04
N ASP A 131 -64.58 -53.29 -14.78
CA ASP A 131 -63.16 -53.45 -15.14
C ASP A 131 -62.69 -52.31 -16.06
N PHE A 132 -63.54 -51.88 -17.00
CA PHE A 132 -63.24 -50.73 -17.85
C PHE A 132 -63.00 -49.47 -17.02
N GLU A 133 -63.91 -49.14 -16.10
CA GLU A 133 -63.75 -47.96 -15.20
C GLU A 133 -62.50 -48.08 -14.31
N LYS A 134 -62.21 -49.29 -13.81
CA LYS A 134 -61.00 -49.55 -13.03
C LYS A 134 -59.74 -49.25 -13.85
N TYR A 135 -59.64 -49.69 -15.10
CA TYR A 135 -58.47 -49.42 -15.93
C TYR A 135 -58.31 -47.93 -16.26
N GLN A 136 -59.42 -47.20 -16.47
CA GLN A 136 -59.36 -45.74 -16.64
C GLN A 136 -58.83 -45.04 -15.38
N LEU A 137 -59.29 -45.44 -14.20
CA LEU A 137 -58.81 -44.90 -12.93
C LEU A 137 -57.31 -45.20 -12.70
N GLU A 138 -56.85 -46.40 -13.03
CA GLU A 138 -55.43 -46.75 -12.92
C GLU A 138 -54.55 -45.95 -13.90
N LEU A 139 -55.05 -45.66 -15.11
CA LEU A 139 -54.37 -44.74 -16.03
C LEU A 139 -54.26 -43.33 -15.45
N GLU A 140 -55.34 -42.79 -14.88
CA GLU A 140 -55.32 -41.46 -14.24
C GLU A 140 -54.31 -41.41 -13.09
N LYS A 141 -54.31 -42.42 -12.21
CA LYS A 141 -53.31 -42.54 -11.13
C LYS A 141 -51.89 -42.60 -11.66
N ALA A 142 -51.65 -43.37 -12.74
CA ALA A 142 -50.33 -43.48 -13.35
C ALA A 142 -49.88 -42.14 -13.94
N LEU A 143 -50.76 -41.38 -14.58
CA LEU A 143 -50.47 -40.04 -15.09
C LEU A 143 -50.09 -39.06 -13.97
N VAL A 144 -50.86 -39.04 -12.88
CA VAL A 144 -50.54 -38.23 -11.70
C VAL A 144 -49.21 -38.64 -11.09
N ALA A 145 -48.91 -39.94 -11.03
CA ALA A 145 -47.63 -40.45 -10.52
C ALA A 145 -46.45 -40.04 -11.42
N ARG A 146 -46.63 -40.03 -12.75
CA ARG A 146 -45.64 -39.51 -13.71
C ARG A 146 -45.37 -38.03 -13.47
N THR A 147 -46.40 -37.20 -13.37
CA THR A 147 -46.22 -35.76 -13.11
C THR A 147 -45.49 -35.52 -11.79
N LYS A 148 -45.83 -36.24 -10.72
CA LYS A 148 -45.07 -36.17 -9.45
C LYS A 148 -43.61 -36.57 -9.61
N ALA A 149 -43.29 -37.54 -10.48
CA ALA A 149 -41.92 -37.94 -10.75
C ALA A 149 -41.17 -36.89 -11.61
N GLU A 150 -41.86 -36.22 -12.53
CA GLU A 150 -41.33 -35.06 -13.28
C GLU A 150 -40.95 -33.92 -12.32
N ASP A 151 -41.88 -33.52 -11.44
CA ASP A 151 -41.64 -32.48 -10.43
C ASP A 151 -40.46 -32.83 -9.52
N LYS A 152 -40.37 -34.10 -9.09
CA LYS A 152 -39.26 -34.58 -8.26
C LYS A 152 -37.92 -34.50 -8.98
N LEU A 153 -37.88 -34.79 -10.28
CA LEU A 153 -36.68 -34.64 -11.10
C LEU A 153 -36.26 -33.18 -11.23
N GLU A 154 -37.21 -32.29 -11.50
CA GLU A 154 -36.95 -30.85 -11.57
C GLU A 154 -36.41 -30.32 -10.25
N GLN A 155 -37.03 -30.68 -9.13
CA GLN A 155 -36.56 -30.32 -7.79
C GLN A 155 -35.16 -30.84 -7.51
N ALA A 156 -34.85 -32.09 -7.88
CA ALA A 156 -33.51 -32.66 -7.70
C ALA A 156 -32.46 -31.88 -8.51
N ARG A 157 -32.75 -31.51 -9.76
CA ARG A 157 -31.86 -30.72 -10.62
C ARG A 157 -31.63 -29.33 -10.06
N LEU A 158 -32.70 -28.63 -9.68
CA LEU A 158 -32.61 -27.29 -9.09
C LEU A 158 -31.81 -27.32 -7.79
N SER A 159 -32.13 -28.26 -6.89
CA SER A 159 -31.41 -28.41 -5.62
C SER A 159 -29.93 -28.70 -5.82
N HIS A 160 -29.57 -29.55 -6.80
CA HIS A 160 -28.18 -29.82 -7.12
C HIS A 160 -27.48 -28.55 -7.62
N GLN A 161 -28.05 -27.88 -8.61
CA GLN A 161 -27.48 -26.64 -9.17
C GLN A 161 -27.27 -25.57 -8.09
N THR A 162 -28.28 -25.30 -7.25
CA THR A 162 -28.16 -24.32 -6.17
C THR A 162 -27.12 -24.69 -5.12
N ALA A 163 -26.96 -25.98 -4.81
CA ALA A 163 -25.91 -26.44 -3.89
C ALA A 163 -24.51 -26.17 -4.47
N ILE A 164 -24.30 -26.48 -5.75
CA ILE A 164 -23.05 -26.22 -6.47
C ILE A 164 -22.72 -24.72 -6.50
N GLU A 165 -23.67 -23.88 -6.89
CA GLU A 165 -23.48 -22.43 -6.94
C GLU A 165 -23.11 -21.85 -5.57
N LYS A 166 -23.83 -22.27 -4.51
CA LYS A 166 -23.56 -21.84 -3.14
C LYS A 166 -22.14 -22.22 -2.71
N GLN A 167 -21.70 -23.44 -3.05
CA GLN A 167 -20.38 -23.92 -2.68
C GLN A 167 -19.27 -23.24 -3.50
N GLN A 168 -19.50 -22.96 -4.78
CA GLN A 168 -18.59 -22.17 -5.62
C GLN A 168 -18.42 -20.74 -5.09
N LEU A 169 -19.50 -20.09 -4.64
CA LEU A 169 -19.41 -18.79 -3.98
C LEU A 169 -18.56 -18.84 -2.70
N LYS A 170 -18.68 -19.93 -1.92
CA LYS A 170 -17.84 -20.13 -0.73
C LYS A 170 -16.35 -20.26 -1.11
N ILE A 171 -16.03 -21.04 -2.15
CA ILE A 171 -14.66 -21.15 -2.69
C ILE A 171 -14.14 -19.79 -3.13
N SER A 172 -14.92 -19.02 -3.91
CA SER A 172 -14.52 -17.69 -4.37
C SER A 172 -14.26 -16.73 -3.21
N ASN A 173 -15.05 -16.82 -2.12
CA ASN A 173 -14.79 -16.03 -0.91
C ASN A 173 -13.44 -16.38 -0.29
N HIS A 174 -13.12 -17.67 -0.11
CA HIS A 174 -11.82 -18.09 0.43
C HIS A 174 -10.65 -17.64 -0.47
N GLU A 175 -10.80 -17.74 -1.79
CA GLU A 175 -9.78 -17.25 -2.73
C GLU A 175 -9.55 -15.73 -2.63
N ARG A 176 -10.62 -14.95 -2.46
CA ARG A 176 -10.50 -13.50 -2.24
C ARG A 176 -9.83 -13.17 -0.91
N GLN A 177 -10.16 -13.88 0.17
CA GLN A 177 -9.50 -13.69 1.46
C GLN A 177 -8.02 -14.07 1.40
N LEU A 178 -7.69 -15.19 0.74
CA LEU A 178 -6.32 -15.62 0.54
C LEU A 178 -5.49 -14.57 -0.22
N ALA A 179 -6.03 -14.04 -1.33
CA ALA A 179 -5.37 -12.98 -2.09
C ALA A 179 -5.16 -11.71 -1.24
N TYR A 180 -6.15 -11.36 -0.42
CA TYR A 180 -6.08 -10.22 0.49
C TYR A 180 -4.98 -10.39 1.56
N HIS A 181 -4.92 -11.55 2.22
CA HIS A 181 -3.89 -11.82 3.23
C HIS A 181 -2.49 -11.91 2.62
N ARG A 182 -2.33 -12.51 1.44
CA ARG A 182 -1.05 -12.54 0.71
C ARG A 182 -0.58 -11.13 0.33
N HIS A 183 -1.48 -10.27 -0.13
CA HIS A 183 -1.14 -8.87 -0.40
C HIS A 183 -0.71 -8.16 0.89
N LYS A 184 -1.44 -8.32 2.00
CA LYS A 184 -1.01 -7.76 3.30
C LYS A 184 0.36 -8.25 3.74
N LEU A 185 0.63 -9.55 3.62
CA LEU A 185 1.92 -10.12 3.99
C LEU A 185 3.05 -9.52 3.14
N SER A 186 2.81 -9.26 1.85
CA SER A 186 3.79 -8.59 0.99
C SER A 186 4.15 -7.17 1.46
N LEU A 187 3.24 -6.48 2.16
CA LEU A 187 3.50 -5.15 2.73
C LEU A 187 4.31 -5.21 4.05
N MET A 188 4.46 -6.41 4.64
CA MET A 188 5.26 -6.61 5.85
C MET A 188 6.76 -6.63 5.56
N SER A 189 7.18 -6.80 4.30
CA SER A 189 8.58 -6.67 3.90
C SER A 189 8.71 -5.55 2.89
N GLN A 190 9.31 -4.44 3.30
CA GLN A 190 9.48 -3.28 2.44
C GLN A 190 10.93 -3.19 1.95
N THR A 191 11.06 -3.06 0.64
CA THR A 191 12.35 -3.05 -0.05
C THR A 191 12.71 -1.66 -0.58
N ALA A 192 14.00 -1.42 -0.73
CA ALA A 192 14.51 -0.19 -1.31
C ALA A 192 14.17 -0.09 -2.81
N GLN A 193 13.54 1.02 -3.21
CA GLN A 193 13.30 1.39 -4.62
C GLN A 193 14.41 2.29 -5.17
N ARG A 194 15.27 2.78 -4.28
CA ARG A 194 16.44 3.61 -4.59
C ARG A 194 17.61 3.23 -3.69
N SER A 195 18.83 3.49 -4.16
CA SER A 195 20.02 3.29 -3.34
C SER A 195 20.33 4.53 -2.52
N GLY A 196 20.75 4.32 -1.27
CA GLY A 196 21.15 5.39 -0.37
C GLY A 196 21.32 4.91 1.07
N PRO A 197 21.85 5.76 1.96
CA PRO A 197 21.99 5.44 3.36
C PRO A 197 20.61 5.30 4.02
N VAL A 198 20.43 4.28 4.86
CA VAL A 198 19.22 4.13 5.68
C VAL A 198 19.32 5.04 6.90
N ILE A 199 18.29 5.87 7.10
CA ILE A 199 18.17 6.76 8.26
C ILE A 199 16.95 6.34 9.07
N TYR A 200 17.09 6.23 10.39
CA TYR A 200 15.96 5.91 11.24
C TYR A 200 15.11 7.15 11.49
N ALA A 201 13.79 6.97 11.40
CA ALA A 201 12.84 8.02 11.70
C ALA A 201 12.78 8.26 13.22
N ASP A 202 12.30 9.44 13.60
CA ASP A 202 12.03 9.76 14.99
C ASP A 202 10.60 9.29 15.36
N HIS A 203 10.48 8.73 16.55
CA HIS A 203 9.21 8.29 17.10
C HIS A 203 8.26 9.49 17.28
N PRO A 204 7.00 9.44 16.82
CA PRO A 204 6.13 10.62 16.70
C PRO A 204 5.86 11.41 17.98
N TRP A 205 6.07 10.82 19.16
CA TRP A 205 5.79 11.47 20.45
C TRP A 205 7.00 11.63 21.35
N THR A 206 7.93 10.66 21.34
CA THR A 206 9.12 10.70 22.21
C THR A 206 10.30 11.38 21.52
N GLY A 207 10.31 11.44 20.19
CA GLY A 207 11.44 11.95 19.41
C GLY A 207 12.66 11.03 19.39
N GLU A 208 12.59 9.86 20.04
CA GLU A 208 13.66 8.86 20.01
C GLU A 208 13.72 8.16 18.64
N LYS A 209 14.89 7.71 18.22
CA LYS A 209 15.03 6.95 16.97
C LYS A 209 14.27 5.64 17.03
N MET A 210 13.61 5.29 15.92
CA MET A 210 13.01 3.96 15.74
C MET A 210 14.08 2.87 15.84
N PHE A 211 13.70 1.69 16.34
CA PHE A 211 14.62 0.57 16.54
C PHE A 211 13.92 -0.77 16.32
N THR A 212 14.69 -1.83 16.10
CA THR A 212 14.19 -3.21 15.97
C THR A 212 13.49 -3.67 17.26
N GLY A 213 12.30 -4.25 17.15
CA GLY A 213 11.47 -4.70 18.27
C GLY A 213 10.43 -3.66 18.73
N ILE A 214 10.48 -2.43 18.23
CA ILE A 214 9.44 -1.44 18.54
C ILE A 214 8.10 -1.84 17.93
N THR A 215 7.01 -1.53 18.65
CA THR A 215 5.65 -1.66 18.14
C THR A 215 5.18 -0.32 17.57
N ALA A 216 4.95 -0.27 16.26
CA ALA A 216 4.51 0.92 15.54
C ALA A 216 3.02 0.89 15.23
N GLN A 217 2.39 2.05 15.13
CA GLN A 217 1.02 2.16 14.61
C GLN A 217 1.04 2.45 13.10
N PRO A 218 -0.03 2.08 12.37
CA PRO A 218 -0.15 2.36 10.95
C PRO A 218 0.16 3.81 10.60
N GLY A 219 0.98 4.01 9.57
CA GLY A 219 1.36 5.34 9.07
C GLY A 219 2.54 5.99 9.79
N TRP A 220 3.06 5.40 10.86
CA TRP A 220 4.33 5.87 11.42
C TRP A 220 5.48 5.64 10.44
N ARG A 221 6.33 6.64 10.27
CA ARG A 221 7.56 6.49 9.51
C ARG A 221 8.56 5.69 10.35
N ILE A 222 9.14 4.64 9.79
CA ILE A 222 10.11 3.76 10.47
C ILE A 222 11.53 4.13 10.07
N ALA A 223 11.76 4.24 8.77
CA ALA A 223 13.05 4.60 8.20
C ALA A 223 12.85 5.37 6.90
N GLU A 224 13.93 5.93 6.38
CA GLU A 224 13.94 6.53 5.07
C GLU A 224 15.29 6.37 4.36
N ILE A 225 15.25 6.42 3.04
CA ILE A 225 16.43 6.46 2.17
C ILE A 225 16.37 7.78 1.38
N PRO A 226 17.16 8.79 1.76
CA PRO A 226 17.20 10.03 1.02
C PRO A 226 18.00 9.86 -0.28
N ALA A 227 17.61 10.58 -1.33
CA ALA A 227 18.31 10.56 -2.61
C ALA A 227 19.68 11.25 -2.48
N ILE A 228 20.71 10.61 -3.04
CA ILE A 228 22.06 11.19 -3.14
C ILE A 228 22.15 12.15 -4.35
N SER A 229 21.24 12.03 -5.32
CA SER A 229 21.09 12.95 -6.45
C SER A 229 20.19 14.13 -6.10
N GLY A 230 20.51 15.33 -6.61
CA GLY A 230 19.67 16.51 -6.41
C GLY A 230 19.73 17.04 -4.97
N LEU A 231 20.90 16.96 -4.34
CA LEU A 231 21.13 17.57 -3.03
C LEU A 231 20.99 19.10 -3.10
N TYR A 232 20.46 19.68 -2.04
CA TYR A 232 20.35 21.12 -1.87
C TYR A 232 20.71 21.48 -0.42
N VAL A 233 21.04 22.73 -0.16
CA VAL A 233 21.27 23.21 1.21
C VAL A 233 20.04 23.99 1.66
N GLU A 234 19.47 23.57 2.78
CA GLU A 234 18.39 24.27 3.47
C GLU A 234 19.01 25.10 4.59
N ALA A 235 18.79 26.41 4.57
CA ALA A 235 19.21 27.32 5.63
C ALA A 235 18.00 28.06 6.17
N TRP A 236 18.06 28.43 7.45
CA TRP A 236 17.03 29.21 8.12
C TRP A 236 17.54 30.61 8.35
N VAL A 237 16.76 31.59 7.92
CA VAL A 237 17.15 33.00 7.97
C VAL A 237 16.23 33.72 8.94
N HIS A 238 16.82 34.47 9.86
CA HIS A 238 16.08 35.31 10.79
C HIS A 238 15.32 36.43 10.05
N GLU A 239 14.14 36.83 10.54
CA GLU A 239 13.30 37.86 9.93
C GLU A 239 14.04 39.16 9.60
N ALA A 240 14.95 39.58 10.49
CA ALA A 240 15.78 40.78 10.29
C ALA A 240 16.67 40.76 9.03
N ASP A 241 17.05 39.56 8.56
CA ASP A 241 17.93 39.37 7.41
C ASP A 241 17.21 38.88 6.16
N GLN A 242 15.92 38.51 6.26
CA GLN A 242 15.11 38.02 5.15
C GLN A 242 15.08 39.00 3.97
N THR A 243 14.96 40.30 4.24
CA THR A 243 14.87 41.37 3.22
C THR A 243 16.14 41.52 2.38
N LYS A 244 17.27 40.96 2.82
CA LYS A 244 18.57 41.02 2.13
C LYS A 244 18.75 39.88 1.12
N LEU A 245 17.86 38.89 1.10
CA LEU A 245 17.96 37.73 0.23
C LEU A 245 17.10 37.89 -1.02
N ILE A 246 17.72 37.73 -2.19
CA ILE A 246 17.05 37.80 -3.49
C ILE A 246 17.27 36.47 -4.22
N ALA A 247 16.18 35.85 -4.67
CA ALA A 247 16.27 34.62 -5.47
C ALA A 247 17.17 34.84 -6.70
N GLY A 248 18.05 33.88 -6.98
CA GLY A 248 19.10 33.95 -8.00
C GLY A 248 20.45 34.47 -7.51
N GLN A 249 20.57 34.90 -6.24
CA GLN A 249 21.83 35.37 -5.68
C GLN A 249 22.85 34.24 -5.49
N ASP A 250 24.11 34.53 -5.84
CA ASP A 250 25.22 33.61 -5.64
C ASP A 250 25.73 33.63 -4.19
N ALA A 251 26.03 32.43 -3.68
CA ALA A 251 26.62 32.20 -2.37
C ALA A 251 27.83 31.25 -2.50
N THR A 252 28.82 31.47 -1.65
CA THR A 252 29.92 30.53 -1.47
C THR A 252 29.50 29.51 -0.41
N LEU A 253 29.47 28.23 -0.79
CA LEU A 253 29.10 27.11 0.06
C LEU A 253 30.36 26.39 0.54
N ARG A 254 30.45 26.15 1.85
CA ARG A 254 31.45 25.29 2.51
C ARG A 254 30.75 24.23 3.35
N PHE A 255 31.24 23.00 3.34
CA PHE A 255 30.74 21.95 4.22
C PHE A 255 31.68 21.77 5.40
N ASP A 256 31.13 21.60 6.61
CA ASP A 256 31.95 21.43 7.81
C ASP A 256 32.81 20.17 7.75
N ALA A 257 32.32 19.13 7.08
CA ALA A 257 33.06 17.89 6.83
C ALA A 257 34.22 18.07 5.82
N TYR A 258 34.17 19.11 4.98
CA TYR A 258 35.14 19.36 3.90
C TYR A 258 35.51 20.85 3.81
N PRO A 259 36.16 21.43 4.84
CA PRO A 259 36.37 22.88 4.95
C PRO A 259 37.26 23.47 3.84
N GLY A 260 38.07 22.65 3.17
CA GLY A 260 38.94 23.05 2.06
C GLY A 260 38.24 23.19 0.70
N HIS A 261 36.98 22.76 0.58
CA HIS A 261 36.24 22.79 -0.69
C HIS A 261 35.21 23.90 -0.68
N GLN A 262 35.41 24.91 -1.52
CA GLN A 262 34.44 25.99 -1.76
C GLN A 262 33.66 25.67 -3.03
N ILE A 263 32.34 25.68 -2.92
CA ILE A 263 31.42 25.36 -4.02
C ILE A 263 30.54 26.58 -4.25
N ASN A 264 30.23 26.87 -5.51
CA ASN A 264 29.24 27.90 -5.83
C ASN A 264 27.84 27.32 -5.62
N ALA A 265 27.03 28.02 -4.83
CA ALA A 265 25.61 27.73 -4.66
C ALA A 265 24.79 28.95 -5.09
N THR A 266 23.57 28.71 -5.57
CA THR A 266 22.65 29.78 -5.96
C THR A 266 21.41 29.68 -5.10
N LEU A 267 20.97 30.81 -4.54
CA LEU A 267 19.73 30.90 -3.80
C LEU A 267 18.56 30.66 -4.77
N LYS A 268 17.86 29.54 -4.62
CA LYS A 268 16.72 29.20 -5.47
C LYS A 268 15.45 29.90 -5.00
N GLU A 269 15.18 29.84 -3.71
CA GLU A 269 13.91 30.28 -3.14
C GLU A 269 14.06 30.65 -1.66
N VAL A 270 13.31 31.67 -1.25
CA VAL A 270 13.06 32.03 0.15
C VAL A 270 11.57 31.90 0.40
N SER A 271 11.18 31.07 1.38
CA SER A 271 9.79 30.92 1.80
C SER A 271 9.21 32.26 2.20
N GLN A 272 7.97 32.53 1.81
CA GLN A 272 7.22 33.71 2.27
C GLN A 272 6.51 33.45 3.62
N GLN A 273 6.41 32.19 4.02
CA GLN A 273 5.78 31.79 5.27
C GLN A 273 6.86 31.68 6.37
N PRO A 274 6.73 32.45 7.47
CA PRO A 274 7.60 32.32 8.63
C PRO A 274 7.24 31.06 9.43
N GLU A 275 8.26 30.39 9.96
CA GLU A 275 8.11 29.28 10.91
C GLU A 275 8.80 29.60 12.23
N GLN A 276 8.16 29.21 13.34
CA GLN A 276 8.77 29.28 14.66
C GLN A 276 9.62 28.04 14.91
N ARG A 277 10.88 28.26 15.25
CA ARG A 277 11.81 27.19 15.66
C ARG A 277 11.95 27.23 17.17
N ARG A 278 11.15 26.42 17.88
CA ARG A 278 11.13 26.37 19.37
C ARG A 278 12.51 26.23 20.01
N GLU A 279 13.44 25.55 19.34
CA GLU A 279 14.82 25.36 19.78
C GLU A 279 15.68 26.63 19.69
N TRP A 280 15.27 27.62 18.88
CA TRP A 280 16.00 28.85 18.58
C TRP A 280 15.26 30.12 19.05
N GLY A 281 14.26 29.96 19.91
CA GLY A 281 13.49 31.06 20.51
C GLY A 281 12.12 31.27 19.89
N ASN A 282 11.55 32.45 20.13
CA ASN A 282 10.20 32.84 19.68
C ASN A 282 10.20 33.63 18.36
N ASP A 283 11.37 33.83 17.77
CA ASP A 283 11.53 34.64 16.56
C ASP A 283 11.09 33.86 15.31
N ALA A 284 10.72 34.62 14.27
CA ALA A 284 10.31 34.08 12.99
C ALA A 284 11.53 33.78 12.11
N TYR A 285 11.57 32.56 11.57
CA TYR A 285 12.61 32.13 10.63
C TYR A 285 12.00 31.78 9.27
N PHE A 286 12.67 32.19 8.21
CA PHE A 286 12.29 31.92 6.83
C PHE A 286 13.20 30.86 6.24
N ARG A 287 12.58 29.82 5.68
CA ARG A 287 13.30 28.73 5.01
C ARG A 287 13.87 29.21 3.68
N SER A 288 15.18 29.07 3.50
CA SER A 288 15.90 29.43 2.27
C SER A 288 16.57 28.20 1.66
N THR A 289 16.40 28.00 0.35
CA THR A 289 16.88 26.82 -0.37
C THR A 289 17.96 27.21 -1.37
N PHE A 290 19.13 26.60 -1.26
CA PHE A 290 20.28 26.83 -2.11
C PHE A 290 20.60 25.57 -2.94
N THR A 291 20.69 25.73 -4.25
CA THR A 291 21.10 24.65 -5.16
C THR A 291 22.57 24.75 -5.49
N PHE A 292 23.24 23.61 -5.63
CA PHE A 292 24.65 23.53 -5.98
C PHE A 292 24.90 22.33 -6.90
N THR A 293 26.03 22.34 -7.61
CA THR A 293 26.46 21.17 -8.39
C THR A 293 27.28 20.25 -7.50
N ASN A 294 26.87 18.99 -7.37
CA ASN A 294 27.56 18.03 -6.51
C ASN A 294 28.99 17.76 -7.05
N PRO A 295 30.06 18.08 -6.29
CA PRO A 295 31.43 17.79 -6.71
C PRO A 295 31.68 16.27 -6.78
N GLN A 296 32.40 15.80 -7.80
CA GLN A 296 32.67 14.36 -7.98
C GLN A 296 33.65 13.79 -6.95
N ASP A 297 34.48 14.64 -6.36
CA ASP A 297 35.56 14.24 -5.45
C ASP A 297 35.10 14.13 -3.98
N ILE A 298 33.83 14.44 -3.69
CA ILE A 298 33.31 14.50 -2.32
C ILE A 298 31.99 13.72 -2.23
N GLN A 299 31.92 12.81 -1.27
CA GLN A 299 30.66 12.13 -0.96
C GLN A 299 29.88 12.96 0.07
N LEU A 300 28.81 13.61 -0.40
CA LEU A 300 27.89 14.35 0.44
C LEU A 300 26.73 13.45 0.89
N LEU A 301 26.36 13.55 2.16
CA LEU A 301 25.22 12.86 2.73
C LEU A 301 24.19 13.89 3.23
N PRO A 302 22.90 13.63 3.02
CA PRO A 302 21.83 14.38 3.68
C PRO A 302 22.04 14.40 5.19
N GLY A 303 21.87 15.58 5.78
CA GLY A 303 22.12 15.84 7.19
C GLY A 303 23.44 16.54 7.51
N MET A 304 24.39 16.60 6.57
CA MET A 304 25.66 17.33 6.76
C MET A 304 25.45 18.83 6.96
N SER A 305 26.19 19.43 7.89
CA SER A 305 26.18 20.88 8.12
C SER A 305 26.95 21.63 7.02
N ALA A 306 26.43 22.81 6.69
CA ALA A 306 26.94 23.67 5.64
C ALA A 306 26.97 25.13 6.12
N GLN A 307 27.99 25.85 5.70
CA GLN A 307 28.08 27.30 5.84
C GLN A 307 27.92 27.94 4.45
N LEU A 308 27.01 28.90 4.37
CA LEU A 308 26.73 29.71 3.19
C LEU A 308 27.17 31.14 3.44
N GLU A 309 27.94 31.70 2.53
CA GLU A 309 28.41 33.08 2.57
C GLU A 309 27.85 33.81 1.34
N LEU A 310 26.87 34.69 1.55
CA LEU A 310 26.23 35.45 0.47
C LEU A 310 27.15 36.56 0.00
N LYS A 311 27.35 36.65 -1.32
CA LYS A 311 28.03 37.81 -1.92
C LYS A 311 27.09 39.00 -1.80
N GLY A 312 27.50 40.03 -1.04
CA GLY A 312 26.66 41.19 -0.73
C GLY A 312 25.99 41.77 -1.98
N GLY A 313 24.66 41.75 -1.99
CA GLY A 313 23.87 42.43 -3.01
C GLY A 313 24.07 43.94 -2.85
N GLN A 314 24.32 44.64 -3.96
CA GLN A 314 24.28 46.10 -3.99
C GLN A 314 22.86 46.61 -3.79
#